data_AF-A0AA37I4C3-F1
#
_entry.id   AF-A0AA37I4C3-F1
#
_cell.length_a   1.000
_cell.length_b   1.000
_cell.length_c   1.000
_cell.angle_alpha   90.00
_cell.angle_beta   90.00
_cell.angle_gamma   90.00
#
_symmetry.space_group_name_H-M   'P 1'
#
loop_
_entity.id
_entity.type
_entity.pdbx_description
1 polymer ?
#
loop_
_entity_poly.entity_id
_entity_poly.type
_entity_poly.pdbx_seq_one_letter_code
_entity_poly.pdbx_strand_id
1 'polypeptide(L)'
;MKILSIVTVGGRHIKWLGLYMIFMLSIQSCDVGFILPLDNNKFSYDISLSEDSMVKVSSMYFNGWHYLLFDLKGEYVMNPDSLKLEFCDKNIIVGKLLPCSETNTYKKNNTHVKNRLITVQLRYERKDKEQGLDESLVLFVLPSNFLMRNDKRVLTDSLRIVLRRPKRK
;
A
#
# COMPACT_ATOMS: atom_id res chain seq x y z
N MET A 1 5.33 60.19 -5.14
CA MET A 1 6.11 58.96 -4.88
C MET A 1 5.38 57.93 -3.99
N LYS A 2 4.08 57.66 -4.17
CA LYS A 2 3.37 56.59 -3.41
C LYS A 2 3.22 55.28 -4.21
N ILE A 3 3.16 55.38 -5.53
CA ILE A 3 2.91 54.23 -6.42
C ILE A 3 4.14 53.30 -6.51
N LEU A 4 5.36 53.86 -6.54
CA LEU A 4 6.59 53.06 -6.58
C LEU A 4 6.81 52.19 -5.33
N SER A 5 6.35 52.66 -4.15
CA SER A 5 6.52 51.95 -2.87
C SER A 5 5.61 50.72 -2.77
N ILE A 6 4.41 50.79 -3.34
CA ILE A 6 3.47 49.65 -3.37
C ILE A 6 4.01 48.54 -4.28
N VAL A 7 4.64 48.90 -5.40
CA VAL A 7 5.23 47.92 -6.34
C VAL A 7 6.43 47.21 -5.74
N THR A 8 7.29 47.92 -4.99
CA THR A 8 8.47 47.32 -4.35
C THR A 8 8.12 46.44 -3.15
N VAL A 9 7.13 46.83 -2.34
CA VAL A 9 6.66 46.01 -1.21
C VAL A 9 5.85 44.81 -1.70
N GLY A 10 4.94 45.00 -2.66
CA GLY A 10 4.16 43.91 -3.28
C GLY A 10 5.05 42.88 -4.00
N GLY A 11 6.06 43.33 -4.74
CA GLY A 11 7.02 42.45 -5.41
C GLY A 11 7.89 41.64 -4.44
N ARG A 12 8.20 42.18 -3.25
CA ARG A 12 8.95 41.48 -2.20
C ARG A 12 8.11 40.40 -1.52
N HIS A 13 6.83 40.67 -1.29
CA HIS A 13 5.86 39.68 -0.78
C HIS A 13 5.60 38.54 -1.77
N ILE A 14 5.48 38.83 -3.07
CA ILE A 14 5.31 37.82 -4.12
C ILE A 14 6.54 36.90 -4.21
N LYS A 15 7.76 37.46 -4.08
CA LYS A 15 8.99 36.66 -4.03
C LYS A 15 9.06 35.73 -2.81
N TRP A 16 8.61 36.20 -1.65
CA TRP A 16 8.52 35.39 -0.43
C TRP A 16 7.47 34.29 -0.54
N LEU A 17 6.30 34.60 -1.12
CA LEU A 17 5.26 33.62 -1.42
C LEU A 17 5.76 32.54 -2.39
N GLY A 18 6.47 32.94 -3.46
CA GLY A 18 7.09 32.01 -4.39
C GLY A 18 8.12 31.09 -3.72
N LEU A 19 8.98 31.64 -2.87
CA LEU A 19 9.96 30.86 -2.11
C LEU A 19 9.27 29.88 -1.15
N TYR A 20 8.19 30.31 -0.49
CA TYR A 20 7.41 29.48 0.42
C TYR A 20 6.73 28.33 -0.32
N MET A 21 6.17 28.58 -1.51
CA MET A 21 5.59 27.53 -2.35
C MET A 21 6.64 26.52 -2.82
N ILE A 22 7.84 26.98 -3.21
CA ILE A 22 8.96 26.08 -3.59
C ILE A 22 9.39 25.23 -2.39
N PHE A 23 9.48 25.82 -1.20
CA PHE A 23 9.84 25.10 0.03
C PHE A 23 8.77 24.05 0.41
N MET A 24 7.48 24.40 0.34
CA MET A 24 6.37 23.47 0.59
C MET A 24 6.33 22.33 -0.45
N LEU A 25 6.57 22.62 -1.73
CA LEU A 25 6.69 21.60 -2.78
C LEU A 25 7.90 20.68 -2.56
N SER A 26 9.00 21.23 -2.04
CA SER A 26 10.20 20.44 -1.69
C SER A 26 9.92 19.48 -0.52
N ILE A 27 9.12 19.89 0.47
CA ILE A 27 8.70 19.04 1.59
C ILE A 27 7.72 17.94 1.13
N GLN A 28 6.80 18.24 0.19
CA GLN A 28 5.88 17.25 -0.38
C GLN A 28 6.59 16.13 -1.15
N SER A 29 7.82 16.34 -1.61
CA SER A 29 8.60 15.32 -2.34
C SER A 29 9.07 14.15 -1.46
N CYS A 30 8.95 14.25 -0.14
CA CYS A 30 9.40 13.21 0.79
C CYS A 30 8.40 12.06 0.95
N ASP A 31 7.12 12.25 0.57
CA ASP A 31 6.03 11.26 0.73
C ASP A 31 5.57 10.69 -0.62
N VAL A 32 6.51 10.17 -1.42
CA VAL A 32 6.15 9.49 -2.68
C VAL A 32 5.86 8.02 -2.42
N GLY A 33 4.60 7.64 -2.60
CA GLY A 33 4.17 6.25 -2.66
C GLY A 33 4.28 5.68 -4.05
N PHE A 34 4.75 4.44 -4.16
CA PHE A 34 4.93 3.75 -5.43
C PHE A 34 4.04 2.52 -5.46
N ILE A 35 3.14 2.43 -6.44
CA ILE A 35 2.48 1.15 -6.75
C ILE A 35 3.55 0.24 -7.34
N LEU A 36 3.74 -0.91 -6.71
CA LEU A 36 4.78 -1.85 -7.12
C LEU A 36 4.22 -2.77 -8.21
N PRO A 37 4.97 -2.99 -9.31
CA PRO A 37 4.64 -4.04 -10.23
C PRO A 37 4.75 -5.38 -9.49
N LEU A 38 3.70 -6.18 -9.61
CA LEU A 38 3.67 -7.58 -9.20
C LEU A 38 4.37 -8.42 -10.28
N ASP A 39 4.33 -9.74 -10.09
CA ASP A 39 4.88 -10.67 -11.06
C ASP A 39 4.28 -10.46 -12.47
N ASN A 40 5.06 -10.77 -13.51
CA ASN A 40 4.73 -10.50 -14.92
C ASN A 40 4.50 -9.01 -15.29
N ASN A 41 5.07 -8.06 -14.54
CA ASN A 41 4.90 -6.60 -14.74
C ASN A 41 3.45 -6.11 -14.62
N LYS A 42 2.55 -6.89 -14.00
CA LYS A 42 1.18 -6.46 -13.73
C LYS A 42 1.13 -5.66 -12.45
N PHE A 43 0.45 -4.52 -12.41
CA PHE A 43 0.30 -3.72 -11.19
C PHE A 43 -0.82 -4.21 -10.27
N SER A 44 -1.64 -5.14 -10.74
CA SER A 44 -2.77 -5.68 -10.01
C SER A 44 -3.22 -7.04 -10.55
N TYR A 45 -3.83 -7.85 -9.68
CA TYR A 45 -4.57 -9.06 -10.05
C TYR A 45 -6.05 -8.86 -9.75
N ASP A 46 -6.89 -9.12 -10.74
CA ASP A 46 -8.34 -9.08 -10.58
C ASP A 46 -8.85 -10.51 -10.33
N ILE A 47 -9.59 -10.68 -9.24
CA ILE A 47 -10.22 -11.95 -8.85
C ILE A 47 -11.73 -11.77 -9.03
N SER A 48 -12.26 -12.33 -10.12
CA SER A 48 -13.68 -12.32 -10.43
C SER A 48 -14.38 -13.51 -9.77
N LEU A 49 -15.39 -13.26 -8.93
CA LEU A 49 -16.10 -14.32 -8.19
C LEU A 49 -17.51 -14.60 -8.76
N SER A 50 -18.19 -13.57 -9.29
CA SER A 50 -19.53 -13.59 -9.92
C SER A 50 -19.86 -12.22 -10.53
N GLU A 51 -20.99 -12.08 -11.24
CA GLU A 51 -21.34 -10.98 -12.19
C GLU A 51 -21.07 -9.51 -11.75
N ASP A 52 -21.02 -9.18 -10.45
CA ASP A 52 -20.69 -7.81 -9.98
C ASP A 52 -19.61 -7.77 -8.88
N SER A 53 -18.84 -8.85 -8.76
CA SER A 53 -17.93 -9.05 -7.65
C SER A 53 -16.50 -9.27 -8.10
N MET A 54 -15.67 -8.32 -7.69
CA MET A 54 -14.27 -8.27 -8.08
C MET A 54 -13.47 -7.83 -6.87
N VAL A 55 -12.37 -8.56 -6.63
CA VAL A 55 -11.33 -8.13 -5.71
C VAL A 55 -10.08 -7.87 -6.51
N LYS A 56 -9.65 -6.62 -6.50
CA LYS A 56 -8.40 -6.21 -7.13
C LYS A 56 -7.30 -6.17 -6.09
N VAL A 57 -6.29 -7.00 -6.27
CA VAL A 57 -5.14 -7.11 -5.37
C VAL A 57 -3.95 -6.37 -5.96
N SER A 58 -3.37 -5.44 -5.22
CA SER A 58 -2.15 -4.73 -5.62
C SER A 58 -1.17 -4.56 -4.47
N SER A 59 0.05 -4.14 -4.77
CA SER A 59 1.07 -3.83 -3.76
C SER A 59 1.57 -2.40 -3.90
N MET A 60 1.87 -1.78 -2.77
CA MET A 60 2.42 -0.43 -2.71
C MET A 60 3.60 -0.38 -1.75
N TYR A 61 4.59 0.44 -2.10
CA TYR A 61 5.65 0.83 -1.20
C TYR A 61 5.46 2.29 -0.82
N PHE A 62 5.35 2.56 0.48
CA PHE A 62 5.20 3.92 1.00
C PHE A 62 5.96 4.07 2.31
N ASN A 63 6.77 5.12 2.40
CA ASN A 63 7.50 5.51 3.61
C ASN A 63 8.27 4.35 4.30
N GLY A 64 8.96 3.50 3.52
CA GLY A 64 9.72 2.37 4.08
C GLY A 64 8.91 1.10 4.33
N TRP A 65 7.60 1.14 4.14
CA TRP A 65 6.69 0.03 4.37
C TRP A 65 6.12 -0.53 3.07
N HIS A 66 5.92 -1.85 3.06
CA HIS A 66 5.16 -2.51 2.00
C HIS A 66 3.71 -2.66 2.44
N TYR A 67 2.78 -2.43 1.53
CA TYR A 67 1.36 -2.58 1.73
C TYR A 67 0.81 -3.55 0.70
N LEU A 68 -0.10 -4.40 1.14
CA LEU A 68 -0.97 -5.20 0.31
C LEU A 68 -2.34 -4.54 0.28
N LEU A 69 -2.87 -4.29 -0.91
CA LEU A 69 -4.10 -3.57 -1.12
C LEU A 69 -5.13 -4.51 -1.72
N PHE A 70 -6.33 -4.52 -1.14
CA PHE A 70 -7.49 -5.23 -1.66
C PHE A 70 -8.60 -4.21 -1.93
N ASP A 71 -8.81 -3.90 -3.21
CA ASP A 71 -9.92 -3.07 -3.65
C ASP A 71 -11.14 -3.97 -3.91
N LEU A 72 -12.11 -3.90 -3.00
CA LEU A 72 -13.30 -4.75 -3.00
C LEU A 72 -14.45 -4.05 -3.72
N LYS A 73 -15.03 -4.72 -4.73
CA LYS A 73 -16.34 -4.35 -5.30
C LYS A 73 -17.41 -5.35 -4.89
N GLY A 74 -18.42 -4.87 -4.18
CA GLY A 74 -19.47 -5.68 -3.55
C GLY A 74 -19.30 -5.80 -2.03
N GLU A 75 -20.03 -6.74 -1.44
CA GLU A 75 -20.06 -7.00 0.00
C GLU A 75 -19.29 -8.29 0.36
N TYR A 76 -18.48 -8.19 1.42
CA TYR A 76 -17.58 -9.25 1.89
C TYR A 76 -17.53 -9.29 3.41
N VAL A 77 -17.08 -10.42 3.94
CA VAL A 77 -16.73 -10.60 5.35
C VAL A 77 -15.21 -10.69 5.44
N MET A 78 -14.60 -9.78 6.19
CA MET A 78 -13.17 -9.77 6.44
C MET A 78 -12.84 -10.40 7.79
N ASN A 79 -11.90 -11.34 7.80
CA ASN A 79 -11.34 -11.96 9.00
C ASN A 79 -9.82 -11.69 9.06
N PRO A 80 -9.39 -10.63 9.76
CA PRO A 80 -8.01 -10.15 9.67
C PRO A 80 -6.96 -11.15 10.18
N ASP A 81 -7.31 -11.93 11.21
CA ASP A 81 -6.41 -12.93 11.81
C ASP A 81 -6.23 -14.19 10.92
N SER A 82 -7.04 -14.34 9.87
CA SER A 82 -6.98 -15.49 8.97
C SER A 82 -6.05 -15.31 7.77
N LEU A 83 -5.45 -14.13 7.57
CA LEU A 83 -4.55 -13.90 6.45
C LEU A 83 -3.29 -14.75 6.57
N LYS A 84 -3.02 -15.55 5.54
CA LYS A 84 -1.84 -16.43 5.48
C LYS A 84 -0.87 -15.94 4.42
N LEU A 85 0.37 -15.76 4.84
CA LEU A 85 1.46 -15.27 4.00
C LEU A 85 2.65 -16.24 4.10
N GLU A 86 3.34 -16.44 2.99
CA GLU A 86 4.55 -17.26 2.92
C GLU A 86 5.61 -16.54 2.09
N PHE A 87 6.85 -16.52 2.56
CA PHE A 87 7.98 -15.97 1.82
C PHE A 87 8.82 -17.11 1.24
N CYS A 88 9.31 -16.95 0.00
CA CYS A 88 10.27 -17.92 -0.57
C CYS A 88 11.58 -17.99 0.22
N ASP A 89 12.00 -16.84 0.73
CA ASP A 89 13.26 -16.66 1.45
C ASP A 89 13.07 -17.02 2.94
N LYS A 90 13.73 -18.11 3.36
CA LYS A 90 13.66 -18.63 4.73
C LYS A 90 14.34 -17.72 5.76
N ASN A 91 15.11 -16.73 5.32
CA ASN A 91 15.76 -15.76 6.18
C ASN A 91 14.82 -14.62 6.60
N ILE A 92 13.60 -14.58 6.05
CA ILE A 92 12.61 -13.55 6.39
C ILE A 92 11.78 -13.97 7.61
N ILE A 93 11.71 -13.09 8.59
CA ILE A 93 10.76 -13.14 9.70
C ILE A 93 9.64 -12.17 9.39
N VAL A 94 8.41 -12.67 9.37
CA VAL A 94 7.21 -11.83 9.28
C VAL A 94 6.97 -11.18 10.64
N GLY A 95 6.97 -9.85 10.68
CA GLY A 95 6.57 -9.10 11.86
C GLY A 95 5.06 -9.08 12.05
N LYS A 96 4.57 -8.18 12.89
CA LYS A 96 3.12 -8.02 13.11
C LYS A 96 2.45 -7.52 11.82
N LEU A 97 1.54 -8.32 11.27
CA LEU A 97 0.65 -7.93 10.20
C LEU A 97 -0.48 -7.09 10.80
N LEU A 98 -0.65 -5.88 10.31
CA LEU A 98 -1.71 -4.98 10.77
C LEU A 98 -2.55 -4.59 9.56
N PRO A 99 -3.86 -4.90 9.54
CA PRO A 99 -4.76 -4.24 8.61
C PRO A 99 -4.76 -2.75 8.97
N CYS A 100 -4.30 -1.92 8.04
CA CYS A 100 -4.25 -0.47 8.19
C CYS A 100 -5.47 0.16 7.50
N SER A 101 -6.13 1.06 8.21
CA SER A 101 -7.10 1.99 7.65
C SER A 101 -6.94 3.28 8.43
N GLU A 102 -6.97 4.42 7.74
CA GLU A 102 -7.02 5.76 8.37
C GLU A 102 -8.17 5.89 9.38
N THR A 103 -9.20 5.05 9.23
CA THR A 103 -10.28 4.86 10.21
C THR A 103 -10.06 3.56 10.98
N ASN A 104 -9.69 3.69 12.26
CA ASN A 104 -9.32 2.67 13.26
C ASN A 104 -10.40 1.60 13.58
N THR A 105 -10.98 0.89 12.60
CA THR A 105 -12.10 -0.04 12.89
C THR A 105 -11.99 -1.40 12.21
N TYR A 106 -10.79 -1.96 12.15
CA TYR A 106 -10.67 -3.42 12.04
C TYR A 106 -10.66 -4.01 13.45
N LYS A 107 -11.84 -4.33 13.97
CA LYS A 107 -11.96 -5.11 15.20
C LYS A 107 -11.32 -6.47 14.98
N LYS A 108 -10.87 -7.12 16.06
CA LYS A 108 -10.35 -8.50 16.05
C LYS A 108 -11.38 -9.56 15.61
N ASN A 109 -12.59 -9.14 15.25
CA ASN A 109 -13.71 -10.00 14.88
C ASN A 109 -14.04 -9.84 13.39
N ASN A 110 -14.76 -10.82 12.85
CA ASN A 110 -15.31 -10.75 11.50
C ASN A 110 -16.04 -9.43 11.28
N THR A 111 -15.66 -8.71 10.22
CA THR A 111 -16.19 -7.40 9.90
C THR A 111 -16.79 -7.41 8.50
N HIS A 112 -18.04 -6.98 8.38
CA HIS A 112 -18.68 -6.77 7.07
C HIS A 112 -18.10 -5.51 6.42
N VAL A 113 -17.67 -5.65 5.17
CA VAL A 113 -17.04 -4.59 4.39
C VAL A 113 -17.68 -4.53 3.01
N LYS A 114 -17.96 -3.32 2.52
CA LYS A 114 -18.62 -3.12 1.23
C LYS A 114 -17.93 -2.00 0.47
N ASN A 115 -17.62 -2.23 -0.82
CA ASN A 115 -17.07 -1.24 -1.74
C ASN A 115 -15.90 -0.43 -1.14
N ARG A 116 -14.89 -1.14 -0.63
CA ARG A 116 -13.85 -0.55 0.23
C ARG A 116 -12.47 -1.06 -0.12
N LEU A 117 -11.51 -0.14 -0.09
CA LEU A 117 -10.09 -0.45 -0.11
C LEU A 117 -9.64 -0.91 1.29
N ILE A 118 -9.10 -2.13 1.36
CA ILE A 118 -8.45 -2.67 2.56
C ILE A 118 -6.95 -2.63 2.32
N THR A 119 -6.20 -2.11 3.29
CA THR A 119 -4.74 -2.16 3.24
C THR A 119 -4.21 -3.02 4.37
N VAL A 120 -3.23 -3.86 4.07
CA VAL A 120 -2.51 -4.67 5.06
C VAL A 120 -1.05 -4.23 5.02
N GLN A 121 -0.57 -3.69 6.13
CA GLN A 121 0.82 -3.32 6.28
C GLN A 121 1.66 -4.58 6.50
N LEU A 122 2.65 -4.76 5.63
CA LEU A 122 3.59 -5.88 5.64
C LEU A 122 4.88 -5.40 6.31
N ARG A 123 5.08 -5.81 7.56
CA ARG A 123 6.35 -5.67 8.26
C ARG A 123 7.10 -6.99 8.22
N TYR A 124 8.36 -6.97 7.80
CA TYR A 124 9.22 -8.15 7.80
C TYR A 124 10.66 -7.74 8.10
N GLU A 125 11.43 -8.66 8.65
CA GLU A 125 12.84 -8.47 9.03
C GLU A 125 13.66 -9.61 8.41
N ARG A 126 14.83 -9.29 7.88
CA ARG A 126 15.78 -10.29 7.34
C ARG A 126 16.78 -10.67 8.43
N LYS A 127 16.99 -11.98 8.64
CA LYS A 127 17.96 -12.53 9.61
C LYS A 127 19.40 -12.41 9.13
N ASP A 128 19.61 -12.46 7.84
CA ASP A 128 20.91 -12.35 7.20
C ASP A 128 21.38 -10.90 7.21
N LYS A 129 22.51 -10.67 7.89
CA LYS A 129 23.25 -9.42 7.77
C LYS A 129 24.00 -9.49 6.45
N GLU A 130 23.76 -8.55 5.55
CA GLU A 130 24.60 -8.14 4.40
C GLU A 130 24.18 -8.50 2.96
N GLN A 131 23.21 -9.37 2.68
CA GLN A 131 22.80 -9.60 1.28
C GLN A 131 21.72 -8.64 0.79
N GLY A 132 22.17 -7.66 -0.01
CA GLY A 132 21.40 -7.00 -1.06
C GLY A 132 20.06 -6.42 -0.66
N LEU A 133 20.05 -5.18 -0.15
CA LEU A 133 18.85 -4.33 0.00
C LEU A 133 18.04 -4.15 -1.31
N ASP A 134 18.59 -4.58 -2.45
CA ASP A 134 18.08 -4.37 -3.81
C ASP A 134 17.49 -5.65 -4.44
N GLU A 135 17.51 -6.79 -3.73
CA GLU A 135 16.90 -8.03 -4.21
C GLU A 135 15.37 -8.00 -4.06
N SER A 136 14.69 -8.40 -5.12
CA SER A 136 13.23 -8.57 -5.11
C SER A 136 12.85 -9.75 -4.23
N LEU A 137 11.97 -9.50 -3.26
CA LEU A 137 11.42 -10.54 -2.40
C LEU A 137 10.15 -11.11 -3.00
N VAL A 138 9.97 -12.42 -2.87
CA VAL A 138 8.75 -13.10 -3.33
C VAL A 138 7.92 -13.47 -2.11
N LEU A 139 6.69 -12.97 -2.09
CA LEU A 139 5.64 -13.23 -1.12
C LEU A 139 4.50 -13.98 -1.80
N PHE A 140 4.00 -15.03 -1.17
CA PHE A 140 2.76 -15.68 -1.54
C PHE A 140 1.66 -15.30 -0.55
N VAL A 141 0.53 -14.83 -1.08
CA VAL A 141 -0.72 -14.74 -0.33
C VAL A 141 -1.42 -16.08 -0.50
N LEU A 142 -1.50 -16.86 0.58
CA LEU A 142 -2.03 -18.21 0.53
C LEU A 142 -3.57 -18.21 0.59
N PRO A 143 -4.21 -19.30 0.12
CA PRO A 143 -5.63 -19.50 0.29
C PRO A 143 -6.03 -19.36 1.76
N SER A 144 -7.01 -18.49 2.03
CA SER A 144 -7.34 -18.11 3.40
C SER A 144 -8.77 -17.61 3.54
N ASN A 145 -9.27 -17.63 4.78
CA ASN A 145 -10.57 -17.06 5.15
C ASN A 145 -10.49 -15.54 5.35
N PHE A 146 -9.41 -14.89 4.93
CA PHE A 146 -9.21 -13.45 5.14
C PHE A 146 -10.33 -12.62 4.51
N LEU A 147 -10.73 -12.98 3.29
CA LEU A 147 -11.88 -12.42 2.60
C LEU A 147 -12.83 -13.55 2.23
N MET A 148 -14.06 -13.43 2.69
CA MET A 148 -15.15 -14.36 2.47
C MET A 148 -16.31 -13.65 1.80
N ARG A 149 -17.04 -14.34 0.93
CA ARG A 149 -18.30 -13.88 0.35
C ARG A 149 -19.26 -15.05 0.28
N ASN A 150 -20.48 -14.90 0.77
CA ASN A 150 -21.49 -15.96 0.80
C ASN A 150 -20.91 -17.28 1.34
N ASP A 151 -20.17 -17.20 2.46
CA ASP A 151 -19.48 -18.31 3.12
C ASP A 151 -18.43 -19.06 2.27
N LYS A 152 -18.04 -18.52 1.12
CA LYS A 152 -16.96 -19.03 0.28
C LYS A 152 -15.73 -18.13 0.37
N ARG A 153 -14.55 -18.75 0.35
CA ARG A 153 -13.28 -18.02 0.27
C ARG A 153 -13.18 -17.29 -1.05
N VAL A 154 -12.76 -16.03 -0.98
CA VAL A 154 -12.39 -15.27 -2.18
C VAL A 154 -11.04 -15.73 -2.72
N LEU A 155 -10.07 -15.92 -1.82
CA LEU A 155 -8.74 -16.40 -2.16
C LEU A 155 -8.71 -17.92 -2.07
N THR A 156 -8.91 -18.58 -3.22
CA THR A 156 -8.87 -20.04 -3.36
C THR A 156 -7.50 -20.56 -3.73
N ASP A 157 -6.71 -19.75 -4.45
CA ASP A 157 -5.38 -20.09 -4.94
C ASP A 157 -4.31 -19.17 -4.32
N SER A 158 -3.07 -19.63 -4.33
CA SER A 158 -1.94 -18.82 -3.88
C SER A 158 -1.63 -17.72 -4.90
N LEU A 159 -1.55 -16.47 -4.45
CA LEU A 159 -1.14 -15.34 -5.29
C LEU A 159 0.32 -15.00 -5.05
N ARG A 160 1.12 -15.01 -6.11
CA ARG A 160 2.51 -14.59 -6.07
C ARG A 160 2.61 -13.07 -6.18
N ILE A 161 3.35 -12.46 -5.26
CA ILE A 161 3.59 -11.03 -5.16
C ILE A 161 5.10 -10.81 -5.09
N VAL A 162 5.62 -9.95 -5.96
CA VAL A 162 7.02 -9.54 -5.95
C VAL A 162 7.12 -8.20 -5.24
N LEU A 163 7.75 -8.19 -4.07
CA LEU A 163 8.04 -6.99 -3.30
C LEU A 163 9.40 -6.46 -3.77
N ARG A 164 9.41 -5.27 -4.36
CA ARG A 164 10.62 -4.61 -4.83
C ARG A 164 10.69 -3.21 -4.24
N ARG A 165 11.86 -2.82 -3.75
CA ARG A 165 12.08 -1.41 -3.38
C ARG A 165 12.25 -0.58 -4.66
N PRO A 166 11.50 0.52 -4.81
CA PRO A 166 11.71 1.42 -5.93
C PRO A 166 13.12 2.02 -5.80
N LYS A 167 13.93 1.94 -6.87
CA LYS A 167 15.21 2.64 -6.92
C LYS A 167 14.92 4.14 -6.88
N ARG A 168 15.51 4.87 -5.93
CA ARG A 168 15.51 6.34 -5.99
C ARG A 168 16.18 6.73 -7.31
N LYS A 169 15.42 7.39 -8.19
CA LYS A 169 15.97 8.03 -9.39
C LYS A 169 16.72 9.30 -9.00
#